data_AF-T0YHE2-F1
#
_entry.id   AF-T0YHE2-F1
#
_cell.length_a   1.000
_cell.length_b   1.000
_cell.length_c   1.000
_cell.angle_alpha   90.00
_cell.angle_beta   90.00
_cell.angle_gamma   90.00
#
_symmetry.space_group_name_H-M   'P 1'
#
loop_
_entity.id
_entity.type
_entity.pdbx_description
1 polymer ?
#
loop_
_entity_poly.entity_id
_entity_poly.type
_entity_poly.pdbx_seq_one_letter_code
_entity_poly.pdbx_strand_id
1 'polypeptide(L)'
;MHPSRVIRGRTTRLLEGKHLLVGISGSIAAVEIPKIVRELLRHGAEVDAVMSPEATHILTPEAVQFATGRPPITRLTGDVEHVSLLGPGAGRVDLFLVAPATANTLSKIAHGIDDTPVTSCASVALGGGVPILVAPAMHAQ
;
A
#
# COMPACT_ATOMS: atom_id res chain seq x y z
N MET A 1 -19.91 0.06 -11.37
CA MET A 1 -18.91 0.98 -10.80
C MET A 1 -18.72 0.63 -9.33
N HIS A 2 -17.50 0.46 -8.83
CA HIS A 2 -17.29 0.08 -7.42
C HIS A 2 -17.69 1.23 -6.46
N PRO A 3 -18.37 0.98 -5.31
CA PRO A 3 -18.83 2.02 -4.40
C PRO A 3 -17.74 2.97 -3.88
N SER A 4 -16.50 2.49 -3.75
CA SER A 4 -15.35 3.31 -3.35
C SER A 4 -15.06 4.48 -4.29
N ARG A 5 -15.46 4.39 -5.57
CA ARG A 5 -15.24 5.48 -6.54
C ARG A 5 -16.19 6.66 -6.31
N VAL A 6 -17.36 6.42 -5.71
CA VAL A 6 -18.38 7.45 -5.46
C VAL A 6 -17.95 8.42 -4.35
N ILE A 7 -17.07 7.99 -3.46
CA ILE A 7 -16.60 8.82 -2.34
C ILE A 7 -15.35 9.63 -2.67
N ARG A 8 -14.74 9.45 -3.84
CA ARG A 8 -13.46 10.08 -4.20
C ARG A 8 -13.62 11.60 -4.28
N GLY A 9 -12.77 12.34 -3.56
CA GLY A 9 -12.79 13.81 -3.54
C GLY A 9 -14.01 14.44 -2.85
N ARG A 10 -14.79 13.66 -2.08
CA ARG A 10 -16.02 14.12 -1.42
C ARG A 10 -15.77 15.05 -0.23
N THR A 11 -14.63 14.93 0.45
CA THR A 11 -14.27 15.80 1.59
C THR A 11 -13.44 16.99 1.11
N THR A 12 -12.33 16.74 0.41
CA THR A 12 -11.50 17.77 -0.25
C THR A 12 -10.87 17.19 -1.52
N ARG A 13 -10.13 18.00 -2.29
CA ARG A 13 -9.39 17.55 -3.48
C ARG A 13 -7.88 17.71 -3.37
N LEU A 14 -7.34 17.77 -2.14
CA LEU A 14 -5.91 17.98 -1.89
C LEU A 14 -5.01 16.89 -2.50
N LEU A 15 -5.53 15.67 -2.67
CA LEU A 15 -4.83 14.53 -3.27
C LEU A 15 -5.36 14.20 -4.68
N GLU A 16 -6.08 15.12 -5.32
CA GLU A 16 -6.53 14.92 -6.70
C GLU A 16 -5.32 14.75 -7.64
N GLY A 17 -5.42 13.78 -8.55
CA GLY A 17 -4.32 13.39 -9.43
C GLY A 17 -3.17 12.63 -8.74
N LYS A 18 -3.25 12.36 -7.42
CA LYS A 18 -2.26 11.55 -6.71
C LYS A 18 -2.63 10.07 -6.71
N HIS A 19 -1.67 9.23 -7.05
CA HIS A 19 -1.78 7.78 -7.03
C HIS A 19 -0.85 7.21 -5.96
N LEU A 20 -1.42 6.50 -4.99
CA LEU A 20 -0.72 5.95 -3.84
C LEU A 20 -0.76 4.43 -3.88
N LEU A 21 0.35 3.81 -3.51
CA LEU A 21 0.38 2.40 -3.13
C LEU A 21 0.40 2.28 -1.61
N VAL A 22 -0.48 1.48 -1.03
CA VAL A 22 -0.50 1.17 0.42
C VAL A 22 0.02 -0.24 0.66
N GLY A 23 1.19 -0.34 1.28
CA GLY A 23 1.81 -1.59 1.71
C GLY A 23 1.41 -1.98 3.12
N ILE A 24 0.76 -3.14 3.28
CA ILE A 24 0.18 -3.60 4.53
C ILE A 24 1.02 -4.76 5.07
N SER A 25 1.58 -4.63 6.27
CA SER A 25 2.32 -5.71 6.94
C SER A 25 1.53 -6.36 8.08
N GLY A 26 2.02 -7.51 8.57
CA GLY A 26 1.37 -8.35 9.58
C GLY A 26 1.32 -7.77 11.00
N SER A 27 0.63 -6.65 11.18
CA SER A 27 0.31 -6.05 12.49
C SER A 27 -1.20 -6.05 12.71
N ILE A 28 -1.66 -6.18 13.96
CA ILE A 28 -3.09 -6.08 14.28
C ILE A 28 -3.68 -4.72 13.85
N ALA A 29 -2.86 -3.67 13.78
CA ALA A 29 -3.25 -2.36 13.27
C ALA A 29 -3.68 -2.38 11.79
N ALA A 30 -3.49 -3.48 11.06
CA ALA A 30 -3.98 -3.66 9.70
C ALA A 30 -5.50 -3.49 9.61
N VAL A 31 -6.25 -3.76 10.69
CA VAL A 31 -7.71 -3.57 10.73
C VAL A 31 -8.14 -2.10 10.50
N GLU A 32 -7.24 -1.14 10.70
CA GLU A 32 -7.51 0.30 10.46
C GLU A 32 -7.38 0.69 8.97
N ILE A 33 -6.83 -0.19 8.13
CA ILE A 33 -6.54 0.14 6.73
C ILE A 33 -7.77 0.51 5.91
N PRO A 34 -8.92 -0.16 6.03
CA PRO A 34 -10.12 0.27 5.30
C PRO A 34 -10.51 1.71 5.61
N LYS A 35 -10.31 2.18 6.85
CA LYS A 35 -10.57 3.56 7.24
C LYS A 35 -9.55 4.51 6.61
N ILE A 36 -8.26 4.19 6.71
CA ILE A 36 -7.17 4.99 6.12
C ILE A 36 -7.36 5.16 4.61
N VAL A 37 -7.58 4.06 3.88
CA VAL A 37 -7.80 4.06 2.43
C VAL A 37 -9.01 4.92 2.06
N ARG A 38 -10.14 4.78 2.78
CA ARG A 38 -11.35 5.55 2.49
C ARG A 38 -11.14 7.05 2.71
N GLU A 39 -10.34 7.45 3.70
CA GLU A 39 -9.99 8.85 3.88
C GLU A 39 -9.08 9.36 2.74
N LEU A 40 -8.06 8.60 2.34
CA LEU A 40 -7.24 8.97 1.17
C LEU A 40 -8.10 9.18 -0.09
N LEU A 41 -9.04 8.27 -0.37
CA LEU A 41 -10.00 8.42 -1.46
C LEU A 41 -10.86 9.68 -1.30
N ARG A 42 -11.44 9.92 -0.11
CA ARG A 42 -12.25 11.12 0.18
C ARG A 42 -11.51 12.44 -0.04
N HIS A 43 -10.19 12.43 0.07
CA HIS A 43 -9.32 13.57 -0.20
C HIS A 43 -8.83 13.65 -1.66
N GLY A 44 -9.24 12.72 -2.53
CA GLY A 44 -9.03 12.77 -3.98
C GLY A 44 -8.03 11.75 -4.54
N ALA A 45 -7.36 10.98 -3.68
CA ALA A 45 -6.33 10.04 -4.11
C ALA A 45 -6.91 8.86 -4.92
N GLU A 46 -6.06 8.27 -5.74
CA GLU A 46 -6.19 6.90 -6.23
C GLU A 46 -5.35 5.98 -5.35
N VAL A 47 -5.87 4.82 -4.98
CA VAL A 47 -5.18 3.93 -4.04
C VAL A 47 -5.19 2.51 -4.58
N ASP A 48 -3.99 1.97 -4.78
CA ASP A 48 -3.73 0.54 -4.91
C ASP A 48 -3.11 0.02 -3.61
N ALA A 49 -3.17 -1.29 -3.39
CA ALA A 49 -2.67 -1.90 -2.17
C ALA A 49 -1.81 -3.13 -2.46
N VAL A 50 -0.82 -3.37 -1.61
CA VAL A 50 0.02 -4.56 -1.59
C VAL A 50 0.08 -5.10 -0.16
N MET A 51 0.00 -6.41 0.00
CA MET A 51 -0.09 -7.08 1.31
C MET A 51 1.09 -8.04 1.49
N SER A 52 1.65 -8.09 2.70
CA SER A 52 2.52 -9.21 3.09
C SER A 52 1.66 -10.46 3.33
N PRO A 53 2.23 -11.67 3.21
CA PRO A 53 1.50 -12.90 3.54
C PRO A 53 0.86 -12.85 4.94
N GLU A 54 1.60 -12.35 5.92
CA GLU A 54 1.17 -12.21 7.32
C GLU A 54 0.01 -11.23 7.48
N ALA A 55 -0.04 -10.15 6.69
CA ALA A 55 -1.16 -9.21 6.69
C ALA A 55 -2.47 -9.89 6.25
N THR A 56 -2.42 -10.84 5.31
CA THR A 56 -3.61 -11.54 4.79
C THR A 56 -4.29 -12.43 5.83
N HIS A 57 -3.56 -12.84 6.88
CA HIS A 57 -4.12 -13.59 8.01
C HIS A 57 -4.85 -12.71 9.03
N ILE A 58 -4.67 -11.39 8.98
CA ILE A 58 -5.25 -10.42 9.92
C ILE A 58 -6.39 -9.64 9.27
N LEU A 59 -6.16 -9.14 8.05
CA LEU A 59 -7.15 -8.45 7.25
C LEU A 59 -7.26 -9.18 5.90
N THR A 60 -8.47 -9.55 5.49
CA THR A 60 -8.63 -10.31 4.26
C THR A 60 -8.40 -9.44 3.02
N PRO A 61 -7.87 -9.99 1.93
CA PRO A 61 -7.74 -9.28 0.65
C PRO A 61 -9.06 -8.67 0.15
N GLU A 62 -10.19 -9.33 0.39
CA GLU A 62 -11.52 -8.84 0.00
C GLU A 62 -11.91 -7.57 0.76
N ALA A 63 -11.56 -7.46 2.04
CA ALA A 63 -11.81 -6.25 2.83
C ALA A 63 -10.98 -5.08 2.30
N VAL A 64 -9.74 -5.32 1.90
CA VAL A 64 -8.89 -4.31 1.26
C VAL A 64 -9.46 -3.92 -0.10
N GLN A 65 -9.90 -4.90 -0.92
CA GLN A 65 -10.54 -4.64 -2.20
C GLN A 65 -11.82 -3.82 -2.05
N PHE A 66 -12.63 -4.07 -1.02
CA PHE A 66 -13.79 -3.25 -0.71
C PHE A 66 -13.40 -1.80 -0.35
N ALA A 67 -12.27 -1.60 0.32
CA ALA A 67 -11.81 -0.27 0.68
C ALA A 67 -11.28 0.51 -0.54
N THR A 68 -10.41 -0.09 -1.35
CA THR A 68 -9.76 0.54 -2.51
C THR A 68 -10.67 0.57 -3.75
N GLY A 69 -11.50 -0.46 -3.92
CA GLY A 69 -12.21 -0.78 -5.16
C GLY A 69 -11.35 -1.49 -6.21
N ARG A 70 -10.19 -2.01 -5.81
CA ARG A 70 -9.23 -2.75 -6.65
C ARG A 70 -8.65 -3.93 -5.85
N PRO A 71 -8.46 -5.10 -6.45
CA PRO A 71 -7.86 -6.22 -5.73
C PRO A 71 -6.44 -5.85 -5.27
N PRO A 72 -6.07 -6.13 -4.01
CA PRO A 72 -4.70 -5.91 -3.56
C PRO A 72 -3.74 -6.92 -4.18
N ILE A 73 -2.48 -6.52 -4.32
CA ILE A 73 -1.39 -7.42 -4.69
C ILE A 73 -1.02 -8.25 -3.45
N THR A 74 -1.29 -9.55 -3.48
CA THR A 74 -0.93 -10.48 -2.41
C THR A 74 0.26 -11.38 -2.79
N ARG A 75 0.60 -11.43 -4.07
CA ARG A 75 1.72 -12.16 -4.64
C ARG A 75 2.20 -11.44 -5.89
N LEU A 76 3.51 -11.44 -6.12
CA LEU A 76 4.09 -10.96 -7.37
C LEU A 76 3.98 -12.03 -8.45
N THR A 77 3.66 -11.63 -9.66
CA THR A 77 3.48 -12.53 -10.80
C THR A 77 4.41 -12.13 -11.97
N GLY A 78 4.20 -12.75 -13.13
CA GLY A 78 4.88 -12.35 -14.37
C GLY A 78 4.49 -10.94 -14.85
N ASP A 79 3.42 -10.35 -14.29
CA ASP A 79 3.00 -8.97 -14.58
C ASP A 79 3.84 -7.92 -13.83
N VAL A 80 4.83 -8.38 -13.04
CA VAL A 80 5.86 -7.55 -12.39
C VAL A 80 5.28 -6.33 -11.68
N GLU A 81 4.26 -6.52 -10.85
CA GLU A 81 3.43 -5.46 -10.28
C GLU A 81 4.26 -4.41 -9.50
N HIS A 82 5.25 -4.90 -8.75
CA HIS A 82 6.24 -4.08 -8.04
C HIS A 82 7.08 -3.19 -8.96
N VAL A 83 7.38 -3.60 -10.20
CA VAL A 83 8.07 -2.79 -11.20
C VAL A 83 7.09 -1.87 -11.93
N SER A 84 5.92 -2.38 -12.32
CA SER A 84 4.90 -1.62 -13.06
C SER A 84 4.39 -0.41 -12.27
N LEU A 85 4.26 -0.53 -10.94
CA LEU A 85 3.76 0.56 -10.09
C LEU A 85 4.86 1.48 -9.55
N LEU A 86 6.10 1.02 -9.40
CA LEU A 86 7.15 1.77 -8.66
C LEU A 86 8.41 2.03 -9.49
N GLY A 87 8.57 1.33 -10.61
CA GLY A 87 9.63 1.56 -11.58
C GLY A 87 9.32 2.74 -12.52
N PRO A 88 10.24 3.04 -13.45
CA PRO A 88 10.01 4.06 -14.47
C PRO A 88 8.89 3.62 -15.43
N GLY A 89 7.84 4.43 -15.59
CA GLY A 89 6.76 4.11 -16.52
C GLY A 89 5.48 4.92 -16.32
N ALA A 90 4.54 4.75 -17.25
CA ALA A 90 3.18 5.25 -17.10
C ALA A 90 2.44 4.43 -16.03
N GLY A 91 1.71 5.09 -15.13
CA GLY A 91 1.00 4.43 -14.02
C GLY A 91 1.85 4.25 -12.75
N ARG A 92 3.07 4.81 -12.73
CA ARG A 92 3.90 4.91 -11.54
C ARG A 92 3.18 5.69 -10.43
N VAL A 93 3.21 5.17 -9.22
CA VAL A 93 2.61 5.83 -8.06
C VAL A 93 3.48 7.02 -7.59
N ASP A 94 2.82 8.04 -7.04
CA ASP A 94 3.46 9.23 -6.46
C ASP A 94 4.09 8.95 -5.09
N LEU A 95 3.57 7.96 -4.35
CA LEU A 95 3.97 7.64 -2.98
C LEU A 95 3.71 6.17 -2.66
N PHE A 96 4.65 5.54 -1.97
CA PHE A 96 4.46 4.24 -1.34
C PHE A 96 4.32 4.40 0.18
N LEU A 97 3.12 4.19 0.71
CA LEU A 97 2.84 4.23 2.14
C LEU A 97 2.90 2.80 2.71
N VAL A 98 3.86 2.50 3.58
CA VAL A 98 3.90 1.25 4.34
C VAL A 98 3.19 1.45 5.67
N ALA A 99 1.95 0.98 5.76
CA ALA A 99 1.08 1.14 6.92
C ALA A 99 0.16 -0.09 7.08
N PRO A 100 0.08 -0.69 8.29
CA PRO A 100 1.10 -0.59 9.33
C PRO A 100 2.43 -1.16 8.82
N ALA A 101 3.54 -0.65 9.36
CA ALA A 101 4.88 -1.20 9.17
C ALA A 101 5.36 -1.90 10.46
N THR A 102 5.40 -3.23 10.46
CA THR A 102 5.98 -4.02 11.56
C THR A 102 7.49 -3.81 11.65
N ALA A 103 8.07 -4.08 12.83
CA ALA A 103 9.52 -4.10 13.00
C ALA A 103 10.20 -5.06 12.00
N ASN A 104 9.61 -6.25 11.76
CA ASN A 104 10.10 -7.22 10.79
C ASN A 104 10.17 -6.64 9.37
N THR A 105 9.08 -6.02 8.88
CA THR A 105 9.05 -5.40 7.55
C THR A 105 10.05 -4.26 7.45
N LEU A 106 10.16 -3.40 8.46
CA LEU A 106 11.12 -2.29 8.45
C LEU A 106 12.57 -2.78 8.46
N SER A 107 12.90 -3.79 9.28
CA SER A 107 14.23 -4.40 9.28
C SER A 107 14.58 -4.99 7.93
N LYS A 108 13.64 -5.70 7.29
CA LYS A 108 13.85 -6.24 5.94
C LYS A 108 14.13 -5.14 4.91
N ILE A 109 13.33 -4.06 4.91
CA ILE A 109 13.55 -2.91 4.02
C ILE A 109 14.92 -2.28 4.28
N ALA A 110 15.28 -2.03 5.55
CA ALA A 110 16.54 -1.40 5.92
C ALA A 110 17.78 -2.23 5.52
N HIS A 111 17.64 -3.56 5.51
CA HIS A 111 18.71 -4.48 5.13
C HIS A 111 18.64 -4.97 3.67
N GLY A 112 17.73 -4.43 2.86
CA GLY A 112 17.59 -4.82 1.45
C GLY A 112 17.08 -6.25 1.23
N ILE A 113 16.33 -6.80 2.19
CA ILE A 113 15.67 -8.11 2.07
C ILE A 113 14.29 -7.90 1.43
N ASP A 114 14.10 -8.42 0.24
CA ASP A 114 12.94 -8.19 -0.63
C ASP A 114 12.09 -9.46 -0.87
N ASP A 115 11.94 -10.28 0.17
CA ASP A 115 11.30 -11.61 0.13
C ASP A 115 9.76 -11.63 0.28
N THR A 116 9.09 -10.48 0.32
CA THR A 116 7.62 -10.37 0.37
C THR A 116 7.16 -9.31 -0.65
N PRO A 117 5.91 -9.36 -1.15
CA PRO A 117 5.42 -8.34 -2.09
C PRO A 117 5.63 -6.90 -1.59
N VAL A 118 5.42 -6.64 -0.30
CA VAL A 118 5.63 -5.32 0.32
C VAL A 118 7.10 -4.91 0.29
N THR A 119 8.02 -5.83 0.64
CA THR A 119 9.46 -5.52 0.70
C THR A 119 10.08 -5.44 -0.70
N SER A 120 9.63 -6.23 -1.67
CA SER A 120 10.04 -6.07 -3.08
C SER A 120 9.53 -4.76 -3.68
N CYS A 121 8.30 -4.36 -3.37
CA CYS A 121 7.80 -3.02 -3.71
C CYS A 121 8.71 -1.94 -3.09
N ALA A 122 9.08 -2.06 -1.82
CA ALA A 122 9.97 -1.09 -1.17
C ALA A 122 11.34 -1.00 -1.87
N SER A 123 11.93 -2.13 -2.23
CA SER A 123 13.21 -2.20 -2.95
C SER A 123 13.14 -1.44 -4.29
N VAL A 124 12.11 -1.70 -5.10
CA VAL A 124 11.91 -0.98 -6.37
C VAL A 124 11.60 0.50 -6.15
N ALA A 125 10.79 0.83 -5.14
CA ALA A 125 10.47 2.22 -4.81
C ALA A 125 11.74 3.03 -4.48
N LEU A 126 12.64 2.46 -3.66
CA LEU A 126 13.94 3.06 -3.35
C LEU A 126 14.80 3.25 -4.60
N GLY A 127 14.93 2.20 -5.43
CA GLY A 127 15.72 2.26 -6.66
C GLY A 127 15.13 3.20 -7.73
N GLY A 128 13.81 3.29 -7.81
CA GLY A 128 13.09 4.14 -8.75
C GLY A 128 12.92 5.59 -8.30
N GLY A 129 13.23 5.90 -7.04
CA GLY A 129 13.06 7.22 -6.43
C GLY A 129 11.60 7.57 -6.11
N VAL A 130 10.73 6.59 -5.88
CA VAL A 130 9.38 6.82 -5.34
C VAL A 130 9.52 7.09 -3.85
N PRO A 131 9.00 8.21 -3.32
CA PRO A 131 9.00 8.47 -1.89
C PRO A 131 8.31 7.34 -1.11
N ILE A 132 8.94 6.90 -0.02
CA ILE A 132 8.37 5.91 0.89
C ILE A 132 8.02 6.60 2.20
N LEU A 133 6.76 6.52 2.60
CA LEU A 133 6.30 6.93 3.92
C LEU A 133 6.01 5.69 4.76
N VAL A 134 6.51 5.64 5.99
CA VAL A 134 6.31 4.49 6.88
C VAL A 134 5.48 4.91 8.09
N ALA A 135 4.51 4.09 8.46
CA ALA A 135 3.72 4.23 9.68
C ALA A 135 3.99 3.01 10.59
N PRO A 136 5.00 3.09 11.47
CA PRO A 136 5.39 1.96 12.32
C PRO A 136 4.27 1.53 13.27
N ALA A 137 4.07 0.23 13.44
CA ALA A 137 3.16 -0.34 14.43
C ALA A 137 3.79 -1.58 15.09
N MET A 138 4.33 -1.38 16.29
CA MET A 138 5.06 -2.37 17.09
C MET A 138 4.89 -2.06 18.57
N HIS A 139 5.12 -3.05 19.45
CA HIS A 139 5.14 -2.82 20.88
C HIS A 139 6.35 -1.93 21.25
N ALA A 140 6.18 -1.07 22.26
CA ALA A 140 7.32 -0.41 22.90
C ALA A 140 8.19 -1.49 23.55
N GLN A 141 9.47 -1.50 23.20
CA GLN A 141 10.47 -2.34 23.88
C GLN A 141 11.01 -1.62 25.12
#